data_AF-A0A1C3JCX0-F1
#
_entry.id   AF-A0A1C3JCX0-F1
#
_cell.length_a   1.000
_cell.length_b   1.000
_cell.length_c   1.000
_cell.angle_alpha   90.00
_cell.angle_beta   90.00
_cell.angle_gamma   90.00
#
_symmetry.space_group_name_H-M   'P 1'
#
loop_
_entity.id
_entity.type
_entity.pdbx_description
1 polymer ?
#
loop_
_entity_poly.entity_id
_entity_poly.type
_entity_poly.pdbx_seq_one_letter_code
_entity_poly.pdbx_strand_id
1 'polypeptide(L)'
;MDRLHVALISLCLGWGLAQLTEFIKNKSKIKKLKKAISTELSDLEILLTERKSTAKNSALQYGQNGNYSCSLGAPISSPVLDAYYHEVAESFTAEQRYNIRVFRDHVRAYNSIVEWVERLGSKSATQNEVVFKLFEAYKQSAFAHEYIKAANSVGGYQKIGDDHEALETLREDFKKLTPQLAWKNS
;
A
#
# COMPACT_ATOMS: atom_id res chain seq x y z
N MET A 1 -56.89 -28.00 -3.51
CA MET A 1 -55.65 -27.77 -2.75
C MET A 1 -56.00 -27.06 -1.47
N ASP A 2 -55.47 -27.54 -0.34
CA ASP A 2 -55.80 -27.01 0.97
C ASP A 2 -55.15 -25.64 1.21
N ARG A 3 -55.82 -24.72 1.92
CA ARG A 3 -55.30 -23.36 2.18
C ARG A 3 -53.93 -23.39 2.87
N LEU A 4 -53.70 -24.41 3.70
CA LEU A 4 -52.42 -24.67 4.38
C LEU A 4 -51.28 -24.96 3.38
N HIS A 5 -51.55 -25.75 2.34
CA HIS A 5 -50.55 -26.08 1.32
C HIS A 5 -50.14 -24.86 0.51
N VAL A 6 -51.12 -24.00 0.16
CA VAL A 6 -50.85 -22.74 -0.55
C VAL A 6 -50.01 -21.80 0.32
N ALA A 7 -50.30 -21.71 1.62
CA ALA A 7 -49.54 -20.89 2.57
C ALA A 7 -48.10 -21.38 2.78
N LEU A 8 -47.88 -22.70 2.81
CA LEU A 8 -46.53 -23.29 2.92
C LEU A 8 -45.69 -23.03 1.68
N ILE A 9 -46.28 -23.18 0.49
CA ILE A 9 -45.60 -22.89 -0.78
C ILE A 9 -45.24 -21.41 -0.89
N SER A 10 -46.15 -20.51 -0.52
CA SER A 10 -45.88 -19.07 -0.56
C SER A 10 -44.81 -18.64 0.44
N LEU A 11 -44.76 -19.24 1.63
CA LEU A 11 -43.70 -19.03 2.62
C LEU A 11 -42.34 -19.47 2.07
N CYS A 12 -42.26 -20.68 1.52
CA CYS A 12 -41.01 -21.21 0.94
C CYS A 12 -40.53 -20.38 -0.25
N LEU A 13 -41.44 -19.94 -1.13
CA LEU A 13 -41.10 -19.06 -2.26
C LEU A 13 -40.61 -17.68 -1.77
N GLY A 14 -41.31 -17.09 -0.79
CA GLY A 14 -40.90 -15.80 -0.21
C GLY A 14 -39.52 -15.88 0.44
N TRP A 15 -39.26 -16.94 1.21
CA TRP A 15 -37.95 -17.17 1.82
C TRP A 15 -36.85 -17.42 0.78
N GLY A 16 -37.11 -18.26 -0.22
CA GLY A 16 -36.15 -18.54 -1.30
C GLY A 16 -35.80 -17.28 -2.12
N LEU A 17 -36.78 -16.45 -2.45
CA LEU A 17 -36.57 -15.18 -3.13
C LEU A 17 -35.78 -14.18 -2.29
N ALA A 18 -36.04 -14.13 -0.97
CA ALA A 18 -35.28 -13.28 -0.06
C ALA A 18 -33.80 -13.69 0.00
N GLN A 19 -33.52 -14.99 0.17
CA GLN A 19 -32.16 -15.54 0.19
C GLN A 19 -31.43 -15.30 -1.13
N LEU A 20 -32.09 -15.51 -2.27
CA LEU A 20 -31.51 -15.26 -3.59
C LEU A 20 -31.17 -13.77 -3.77
N THR A 21 -32.06 -12.88 -3.32
CA THR A 21 -31.84 -11.43 -3.40
C THR A 21 -30.64 -11.01 -2.56
N GLU A 22 -30.52 -11.55 -1.35
CA GLU A 22 -29.41 -11.29 -0.44
C GLU A 22 -28.08 -11.79 -1.02
N PHE A 23 -28.08 -12.99 -1.60
CA PHE A 23 -26.92 -13.55 -2.30
C PHE A 23 -26.45 -12.67 -3.46
N ILE A 24 -27.37 -12.22 -4.32
CA ILE A 24 -27.06 -11.33 -5.45
C ILE A 24 -26.50 -9.99 -4.95
N LYS A 25 -27.12 -9.40 -3.91
CA LYS A 25 -26.64 -8.16 -3.29
C LYS A 25 -25.24 -8.33 -2.74
N ASN A 26 -24.97 -9.43 -2.02
CA ASN A 26 -23.65 -9.69 -1.44
C ASN A 26 -22.58 -9.86 -2.53
N LYS A 27 -22.87 -10.66 -3.56
CA LYS A 27 -21.95 -10.85 -4.69
C LYS A 27 -21.65 -9.54 -5.43
N SER A 28 -22.66 -8.69 -5.60
CA SER A 28 -22.51 -7.36 -6.20
C SER A 28 -21.65 -6.44 -5.32
N LYS A 29 -21.88 -6.46 -3.99
CA LYS A 29 -21.08 -5.70 -3.01
C LYS A 29 -19.61 -6.10 -3.07
N ILE A 30 -19.29 -7.40 -2.99
CA ILE A 30 -17.93 -7.92 -3.07
C ILE A 30 -17.26 -7.48 -4.39
N LYS A 31 -17.95 -7.61 -5.53
CA LYS A 31 -17.40 -7.19 -6.83
C LYS A 31 -17.08 -5.70 -6.85
N LYS A 32 -17.95 -4.85 -6.32
CA LYS A 32 -17.72 -3.39 -6.24
C LYS A 32 -16.54 -3.05 -5.33
N LEU A 33 -16.45 -3.69 -4.16
CA LEU A 33 -15.35 -3.49 -3.22
C LEU A 33 -14.00 -3.94 -3.78
N LYS A 34 -13.93 -5.12 -4.41
CA LYS A 34 -12.71 -5.57 -5.10
C LYS A 34 -12.26 -4.56 -6.17
N LYS A 35 -13.22 -4.04 -6.95
CA LYS A 35 -12.91 -3.00 -7.95
C LYS A 35 -12.41 -1.72 -7.30
N ALA A 36 -13.06 -1.26 -6.23
CA ALA A 36 -12.65 -0.05 -5.50
C ALA A 36 -11.23 -0.20 -4.92
N ILE A 37 -10.90 -1.34 -4.33
CA ILE A 37 -9.54 -1.64 -3.85
C ILE A 37 -8.55 -1.64 -5.02
N SER A 38 -8.88 -2.29 -6.14
CA SER A 38 -8.01 -2.30 -7.30
C SER A 38 -7.76 -0.90 -7.85
N THR A 39 -8.78 -0.04 -7.88
CA THR A 39 -8.63 1.36 -8.30
C THR A 39 -7.75 2.14 -7.33
N GLU A 40 -8.00 2.01 -6.02
CA GLU A 40 -7.16 2.67 -5.02
C GLU A 40 -5.69 2.21 -5.09
N LEU A 41 -5.44 0.92 -5.32
CA LEU A 41 -4.08 0.42 -5.53
C LEU A 41 -3.39 1.05 -6.74
N SER A 42 -4.13 1.29 -7.84
CA SER A 42 -3.59 2.04 -8.99
C SER A 42 -3.34 3.51 -8.67
N ASP A 43 -4.23 4.16 -7.92
CA ASP A 43 -4.03 5.56 -7.51
C ASP A 43 -2.82 5.70 -6.56
N LEU A 44 -2.60 4.72 -5.68
CA LEU A 44 -1.46 4.66 -4.77
C LEU A 44 -0.13 4.46 -5.50
N GLU A 45 -0.12 3.78 -6.64
CA GLU A 45 1.08 3.66 -7.51
C GLU A 45 1.54 5.05 -8.00
N ILE A 46 0.59 5.89 -8.44
CA ILE A 46 0.86 7.26 -8.89
C ILE A 46 1.40 8.10 -7.71
N LEU A 47 0.72 8.06 -6.57
CA LEU A 47 1.15 8.78 -5.37
C LEU A 47 2.57 8.36 -4.93
N LEU A 48 2.87 7.05 -4.98
CA LEU A 48 4.18 6.52 -4.63
C LEU A 48 5.29 6.97 -5.57
N THR A 49 4.99 7.26 -6.83
CA THR A 49 5.96 7.85 -7.76
C THR A 49 6.46 9.19 -7.23
N GLU A 50 5.55 10.05 -6.77
CA GLU A 50 5.88 11.34 -6.17
C GLU A 50 6.63 11.16 -4.85
N ARG A 51 6.17 10.27 -3.96
CA ARG A 51 6.81 10.05 -2.65
C ARG A 51 8.22 9.48 -2.77
N LYS A 52 8.43 8.55 -3.70
CA LYS A 52 9.75 8.02 -4.05
C LYS A 52 10.70 9.13 -4.49
N SER A 53 10.26 9.99 -5.40
CA SER A 53 11.07 11.10 -5.93
C SER A 53 11.43 12.09 -4.83
N THR A 54 10.44 12.53 -4.06
CA THR A 54 10.60 13.48 -2.96
C THR A 54 11.53 12.95 -1.86
N ALA A 55 11.37 11.69 -1.45
CA ALA A 55 12.22 11.08 -0.43
C ALA A 55 13.67 10.91 -0.93
N LYS A 56 13.86 10.52 -2.19
CA LYS A 56 15.19 10.42 -2.82
C LYS A 56 15.90 11.77 -2.83
N ASN A 57 15.22 12.81 -3.31
CA ASN A 57 15.78 14.15 -3.40
C ASN A 57 16.09 14.71 -2.01
N SER A 58 15.19 14.50 -1.04
CA SER A 58 15.41 14.90 0.35
C SER A 58 16.64 14.21 0.94
N ALA A 59 16.78 12.90 0.78
CA ALA A 59 17.92 12.15 1.30
C ALA A 59 19.27 12.62 0.73
N LEU A 60 19.32 12.88 -0.59
CA LEU A 60 20.54 13.30 -1.26
C LEU A 60 20.89 14.77 -1.00
N GLN A 61 19.90 15.67 -0.94
CA GLN A 61 20.13 17.11 -0.84
C GLN A 61 20.27 17.62 0.60
N TYR A 62 19.61 16.98 1.57
CA TYR A 62 19.60 17.43 2.97
C TYR A 62 21.01 17.47 3.57
N GLY A 63 21.83 16.46 3.29
CA GLY A 63 23.21 16.39 3.77
C GLY A 63 24.17 17.29 2.99
N GLN A 64 23.96 17.47 1.68
CA GLN A 64 25.01 17.98 0.78
C GLN A 64 25.01 19.50 0.62
N ASN A 65 23.88 20.18 0.80
CA ASN A 65 23.74 21.59 0.42
C ASN A 65 23.53 22.56 1.59
N GLY A 66 23.63 22.11 2.85
CA GLY A 66 23.26 22.94 4.01
C GLY A 66 21.78 23.34 4.04
N ASN A 67 20.95 22.67 3.22
CA ASN A 67 19.50 22.84 3.19
C ASN A 67 18.87 21.90 4.21
N TYR A 68 18.57 22.44 5.40
CA TYR A 68 17.95 21.71 6.51
C TYR A 68 16.43 21.56 6.40
N SER A 69 15.85 21.88 5.24
CA SER A 69 14.44 21.62 4.96
C SER A 69 14.30 20.25 4.29
N CYS A 70 13.68 19.29 4.99
CA CYS A 70 13.19 18.06 4.38
C CYS A 70 11.65 18.07 4.40
N SER A 71 11.05 17.54 3.34
CA SER A 71 9.61 17.28 3.30
C SER A 71 9.42 15.91 2.69
N LEU A 72 8.82 15.00 3.44
CA LEU A 72 8.36 13.72 2.91
C LEU A 72 6.90 13.79 2.44
N GLY A 73 6.24 14.93 2.67
CA GLY A 73 4.79 15.12 2.55
C GLY A 73 3.99 14.32 3.58
N ALA A 74 2.66 14.41 3.53
CA ALA A 74 1.77 13.73 4.49
C ALA A 74 1.85 12.19 4.40
N PRO A 75 1.58 11.45 5.49
CA PRO A 75 1.47 10.00 5.46
C PRO A 75 0.56 9.49 4.34
N ILE A 76 0.93 8.38 3.71
CA ILE A 76 0.14 7.72 2.67
C ILE A 76 -1.09 7.10 3.33
N SER A 77 -2.28 7.50 2.91
CA SER A 77 -3.55 6.92 3.35
C SER A 77 -4.11 5.96 2.30
N SER A 78 -4.71 4.86 2.75
CA SER A 78 -5.40 3.88 1.91
C SER A 78 -6.83 3.64 2.43
N PRO A 79 -7.70 4.66 2.40
CA PRO A 79 -9.00 4.63 3.08
C PRO A 79 -9.90 3.45 2.67
N VAL A 80 -9.91 3.05 1.40
CA VAL A 80 -10.76 1.93 0.94
C VAL A 80 -10.18 0.60 1.40
N LEU A 81 -8.87 0.40 1.26
CA LEU A 81 -8.18 -0.80 1.68
C LEU A 81 -8.26 -0.97 3.20
N ASP A 82 -8.01 0.08 3.97
CA ASP A 82 -8.03 0.04 5.43
C ASP A 82 -9.44 -0.21 5.98
N ALA A 83 -10.47 0.42 5.39
CA ALA A 83 -11.84 0.24 5.84
C ALA A 83 -12.43 -1.11 5.40
N TYR A 84 -12.20 -1.55 4.16
CA TYR A 84 -13.01 -2.61 3.54
C TYR A 84 -12.25 -3.90 3.21
N TYR A 85 -10.92 -3.96 3.34
CA TYR A 85 -10.18 -5.19 2.97
C TYR A 85 -10.64 -6.42 3.75
N HIS A 86 -10.98 -6.27 5.04
CA HIS A 86 -11.45 -7.37 5.87
C HIS A 86 -12.76 -8.01 5.36
N GLU A 87 -13.62 -7.24 4.67
CA GLU A 87 -14.88 -7.75 4.11
C GLU A 87 -14.68 -8.59 2.83
N VAL A 88 -13.56 -8.40 2.14
CA VAL A 88 -13.30 -9.02 0.84
C VAL A 88 -12.03 -9.86 0.80
N ALA A 89 -11.26 -9.96 1.88
CA ALA A 89 -10.00 -10.70 1.96
C ALA A 89 -10.14 -12.16 1.49
N GLU A 90 -11.23 -12.83 1.87
CA GLU A 90 -11.52 -14.21 1.47
C GLU A 90 -11.77 -14.36 -0.04
N SER A 91 -12.26 -13.30 -0.68
CA SER A 91 -12.55 -13.29 -2.13
C SER A 91 -11.32 -13.03 -3.01
N PHE A 92 -10.16 -12.71 -2.40
CA PHE A 92 -8.88 -12.59 -3.09
C PHE A 92 -8.13 -13.93 -3.12
N THR A 93 -7.22 -14.12 -4.07
CA THR A 93 -6.32 -15.29 -4.05
C THR A 93 -5.25 -15.14 -2.95
N ALA A 94 -4.53 -16.22 -2.65
CA ALA A 94 -3.47 -16.17 -1.65
C ALA A 94 -2.34 -15.20 -2.05
N GLU A 95 -2.03 -15.15 -3.34
CA GLU A 95 -1.03 -14.28 -3.96
C GLU A 95 -1.46 -12.81 -3.87
N GLN A 96 -2.72 -12.51 -4.21
CA GLN A 96 -3.28 -11.16 -4.08
C GLN A 96 -3.21 -10.67 -2.63
N ARG A 97 -3.60 -11.52 -1.67
CA ARG A 97 -3.49 -11.20 -0.23
C ARG A 97 -2.05 -10.98 0.21
N TYR A 98 -1.12 -11.80 -0.29
CA TYR A 98 0.30 -11.64 0.01
C TYR A 98 0.83 -10.30 -0.50
N ASN A 99 0.59 -9.99 -1.77
CA ASN A 99 1.04 -8.75 -2.40
C ASN A 99 0.48 -7.51 -1.67
N ILE A 100 -0.82 -7.52 -1.35
CA ILE A 100 -1.46 -6.45 -0.56
C ILE A 100 -0.81 -6.29 0.81
N ARG A 101 -0.48 -7.40 1.49
CA ARG A 101 0.16 -7.35 2.82
C ARG A 101 1.55 -6.72 2.75
N VAL A 102 2.41 -7.21 1.85
CA VAL A 102 3.79 -6.71 1.71
C VAL A 102 3.79 -5.23 1.33
N PHE A 103 2.91 -4.83 0.40
CA PHE A 103 2.68 -3.43 0.06
C PHE A 103 2.33 -2.58 1.30
N ARG A 104 1.35 -3.02 2.10
CA ARG A 104 0.92 -2.29 3.31
C ARG A 104 2.04 -2.21 4.35
N ASP A 105 2.88 -3.23 4.47
CA ASP A 105 4.01 -3.22 5.41
C ASP A 105 5.04 -2.14 5.03
N HIS A 106 5.36 -2.01 3.74
CA HIS A 106 6.23 -0.92 3.26
C HIS A 106 5.60 0.47 3.44
N VAL A 107 4.29 0.62 3.16
CA VAL A 107 3.58 1.88 3.38
C VAL A 107 3.57 2.26 4.87
N ARG A 108 3.31 1.30 5.76
CA ARG A 108 3.36 1.52 7.22
C ARG A 108 4.75 1.93 7.67
N ALA A 109 5.79 1.26 7.19
CA ALA A 109 7.17 1.62 7.50
C ALA A 109 7.49 3.04 7.02
N TYR A 110 7.10 3.40 5.79
CA TYR A 110 7.23 4.77 5.27
C TYR A 110 6.53 5.79 6.17
N ASN A 111 5.26 5.57 6.50
CA ASN A 111 4.47 6.49 7.32
C ASN A 111 5.08 6.69 8.71
N SER A 112 5.61 5.62 9.33
CA SER A 112 6.31 5.74 10.62
C SER A 112 7.52 6.68 10.56
N ILE A 113 8.19 6.75 9.40
CA ILE A 113 9.34 7.64 9.18
C ILE A 113 8.85 9.06 8.93
N VAL A 114 7.76 9.26 8.18
CA VAL A 114 7.13 10.59 8.02
C VAL A 114 6.79 11.19 9.38
N GLU A 115 6.10 10.44 10.24
CA GLU A 115 5.78 10.89 11.61
C GLU A 115 7.02 11.16 12.46
N TRP A 116 8.11 10.41 12.24
CA TRP A 116 9.38 10.66 12.92
C TRP A 116 10.01 11.99 12.47
N VAL A 117 10.00 12.27 11.16
CA VAL A 117 10.51 13.52 10.58
C VAL A 117 9.67 14.72 11.03
N GLU A 118 8.35 14.62 11.06
CA GLU A 118 7.47 15.71 11.53
C GLU A 118 7.69 16.04 13.01
N ARG A 119 7.95 15.02 13.84
CA ARG A 119 8.30 15.20 15.25
C ARG A 119 9.72 15.73 15.46
N LEU A 120 10.58 15.69 14.44
CA LEU A 120 11.99 16.08 14.55
C LEU A 120 12.16 17.55 14.91
N GLY A 121 11.20 18.42 14.53
CA GLY A 121 11.16 19.83 14.96
C GLY A 121 11.15 20.05 16.47
N SER A 122 11.05 18.98 17.29
CA SER A 122 11.09 19.01 18.75
C SER A 122 12.31 18.32 19.39
N LYS A 123 13.25 17.73 18.62
CA LYS A 123 14.34 16.89 19.14
C LYS A 123 15.70 17.11 18.46
N SER A 124 16.77 16.81 19.21
CA SER A 124 18.19 16.95 18.82
C SER A 124 18.72 15.76 18.00
N ALA A 125 18.08 15.40 16.88
CA ALA A 125 18.63 14.38 15.98
C ALA A 125 19.87 14.92 15.24
N THR A 126 20.88 14.08 15.06
CA THR A 126 22.07 14.43 14.25
C THR A 126 21.74 14.46 12.77
N GLN A 127 22.51 15.21 11.99
CA GLN A 127 22.32 15.32 10.54
C GLN A 127 22.41 13.96 9.84
N ASN A 128 23.37 13.12 10.23
CA ASN A 128 23.51 11.77 9.66
C ASN A 128 22.29 10.90 9.98
N GLU A 129 21.73 10.97 11.18
CA GLU A 129 20.49 10.24 11.52
C GLU A 129 19.32 10.69 10.64
N VAL A 130 19.17 11.99 10.41
CA VAL A 130 18.12 12.52 9.51
C VAL A 130 18.33 12.02 8.09
N VAL A 131 19.54 12.11 7.55
CA VAL A 131 19.86 11.63 6.18
C VAL A 131 19.58 10.13 6.05
N PHE A 132 20.00 9.31 7.01
CA PHE A 132 19.72 7.88 6.99
C PHE A 132 18.22 7.58 7.06
N LYS A 133 17.47 8.33 7.86
CA LYS A 133 16.01 8.18 7.94
C LYS A 133 15.30 8.61 6.67
N LEU A 134 15.71 9.70 6.04
CA LEU A 134 15.19 10.12 4.73
C LEU A 134 15.50 9.07 3.65
N PHE A 135 16.69 8.47 3.68
CA PHE A 135 17.02 7.37 2.78
C PHE A 135 16.22 6.11 3.07
N GLU A 136 15.93 5.82 4.33
CA GLU A 136 15.02 4.73 4.72
C GLU A 136 13.62 4.97 4.15
N ALA A 137 13.09 6.20 4.23
CA ALA A 137 11.82 6.57 3.60
C ALA A 137 11.85 6.38 2.08
N TYR A 138 12.96 6.74 1.44
CA TYR A 138 13.15 6.47 0.01
C TYR A 138 13.12 4.97 -0.29
N LYS A 139 13.82 4.14 0.49
CA LYS A 139 13.77 2.68 0.32
C LYS A 139 12.35 2.15 0.43
N GLN A 140 11.63 2.51 1.49
CA GLN A 140 10.28 1.97 1.74
C GLN A 140 9.29 2.40 0.65
N SER A 141 9.31 3.67 0.25
CA SER A 141 8.44 4.17 -0.84
C SER A 141 8.80 3.56 -2.20
N ALA A 142 10.09 3.35 -2.48
CA ALA A 142 10.53 2.71 -3.71
C ALA A 142 10.17 1.21 -3.77
N PHE A 143 10.36 0.47 -2.67
CA PHE A 143 9.89 -0.91 -2.59
C PHE A 143 8.38 -0.99 -2.77
N ALA A 144 7.61 -0.18 -2.04
CA ALA A 144 6.15 -0.13 -2.19
C ALA A 144 5.73 0.14 -3.65
N HIS A 145 6.40 1.09 -4.31
CA HIS A 145 6.15 1.45 -5.71
C HIS A 145 6.41 0.27 -6.67
N GLU A 146 7.59 -0.34 -6.62
CA GLU A 146 7.90 -1.46 -7.53
C GLU A 146 7.04 -2.69 -7.23
N TYR A 147 6.73 -2.95 -5.95
CA TYR A 147 5.81 -4.02 -5.57
C TYR A 147 4.41 -3.82 -6.14
N ILE A 148 3.81 -2.64 -5.95
CA ILE A 148 2.44 -2.40 -6.41
C ILE A 148 2.36 -2.38 -7.94
N LYS A 149 3.36 -1.81 -8.61
CA LYS A 149 3.46 -1.80 -10.07
C LYS A 149 3.57 -3.22 -10.64
N ALA A 150 4.45 -4.05 -10.06
CA ALA A 150 4.60 -5.44 -10.47
C ALA A 150 3.34 -6.26 -10.17
N ALA A 151 2.70 -6.05 -9.02
CA ALA A 151 1.44 -6.72 -8.69
C ALA A 151 0.31 -6.28 -9.64
N ASN A 152 0.19 -5.00 -9.96
CA ASN A 152 -0.83 -4.46 -10.85
C ASN A 152 -0.69 -5.01 -12.28
N SER A 153 0.54 -5.15 -12.80
CA SER A 153 0.79 -5.63 -14.17
C SER A 153 0.31 -7.07 -14.40
N VAL A 154 0.32 -7.91 -13.35
CA VAL A 154 -0.14 -9.30 -13.37
C VAL A 154 -1.53 -9.49 -12.76
N GLY A 155 -2.25 -8.39 -12.45
CA GLY A 155 -3.55 -8.43 -11.77
C GLY A 155 -3.51 -9.02 -10.35
N GLY A 156 -2.32 -9.08 -9.76
CA GLY A 156 -2.03 -9.64 -8.43
C GLY A 156 -2.09 -11.16 -8.35
N TYR A 157 -2.27 -11.87 -9.46
CA TYR A 157 -2.41 -13.33 -9.47
C TYR A 157 -1.08 -14.08 -9.31
N GLN A 158 0.04 -13.39 -9.46
CA GLN A 158 1.36 -13.94 -9.18
C GLN A 158 1.91 -13.31 -7.90
N LYS A 159 2.55 -14.13 -7.08
CA LYS A 159 3.26 -13.67 -5.90
C LYS A 159 4.49 -12.90 -6.36
N ILE A 160 4.59 -11.63 -5.97
CA ILE A 160 5.83 -10.86 -6.18
C ILE A 160 6.74 -11.19 -5.00
N GLY A 161 7.77 -12.00 -5.24
CA GLY A 161 8.75 -12.39 -4.24
C GLY A 161 9.93 -11.41 -4.19
N ASP A 162 10.81 -11.63 -3.22
CA ASP A 162 12.04 -10.85 -3.11
C ASP A 162 12.98 -11.02 -4.31
N ASP A 163 12.87 -12.14 -5.02
CA ASP A 163 13.60 -12.51 -6.23
C ASP A 163 13.08 -11.84 -7.51
N HIS A 164 12.05 -10.99 -7.41
CA HIS A 164 11.53 -10.29 -8.57
C HIS A 164 12.57 -9.31 -9.14
N GLU A 165 12.83 -9.37 -10.46
CA GLU A 165 13.88 -8.62 -11.17
C GLU A 165 13.87 -7.11 -10.87
N ALA A 166 12.69 -6.49 -10.83
CA ALA A 166 12.56 -5.07 -10.51
C ALA A 166 13.05 -4.74 -9.08
N LEU A 167 12.86 -5.65 -8.13
CA LEU A 167 13.29 -5.47 -6.74
C LEU A 167 14.79 -5.74 -6.59
N GLU A 168 15.34 -6.70 -7.34
CA GLU A 168 16.79 -6.91 -7.40
C GLU A 168 17.50 -5.68 -7.95
N THR A 169 17.01 -5.15 -9.07
CA THR A 169 17.53 -3.92 -9.67
C THR A 169 17.49 -2.76 -8.66
N LEU A 170 16.37 -2.61 -7.95
CA LEU A 170 16.22 -1.60 -6.92
C LEU A 170 17.23 -1.76 -5.77
N ARG A 171 17.52 -2.99 -5.34
CA ARG A 171 18.53 -3.26 -4.30
C ARG A 171 19.93 -2.90 -4.78
N GLU A 172 20.27 -3.18 -6.03
CA GLU A 172 21.55 -2.77 -6.61
C GLU A 172 21.68 -1.24 -6.69
N ASP A 173 20.60 -0.54 -7.02
CA ASP A 173 20.58 0.93 -7.00
C ASP A 173 20.82 1.49 -5.59
N PHE A 174 20.23 0.87 -4.56
CA PHE A 174 20.51 1.28 -3.18
C PHE A 174 21.97 1.07 -2.78
N LYS A 175 22.61 -0.03 -3.20
CA LYS A 175 24.04 -0.26 -2.93
C LYS A 175 24.92 0.85 -3.52
N LYS A 176 24.56 1.36 -4.70
CA LYS A 176 25.28 2.48 -5.36
C LYS A 176 25.03 3.83 -4.68
N LEU A 177 23.81 4.06 -4.19
CA LEU A 177 23.42 5.32 -3.56
C LEU A 177 23.90 5.46 -2.11
N THR A 178 23.97 4.35 -1.35
CA THR A 178 24.30 4.37 0.08
C THR A 178 25.63 5.10 0.39
N PRO A 179 26.73 4.89 -0.36
CA PRO A 179 28.00 5.61 -0.14
C PRO A 179 27.92 7.12 -0.37
N GLN A 180 26.91 7.61 -1.09
CA GLN A 180 26.74 9.03 -1.42
C GLN A 180 26.01 9.82 -0.32
N LEU A 181 25.41 9.12 0.64
CA LEU A 181 24.61 9.70 1.72
C LEU A 181 25.45 10.20 2.90
N ALA A 182 26.67 9.68 3.08
CA ALA A 182 27.52 10.06 4.19
C ALA A 182 28.05 11.49 3.99
N TRP A 183 27.83 12.36 4.99
CA TRP A 183 28.50 13.65 5.03
C TRP A 183 29.99 13.41 5.30
N LYS A 184 30.86 13.75 4.34
CA LYS A 184 32.29 13.41 4.40
C LYS A 184 33.11 14.23 5.41
N ASN A 185 32.51 15.24 6.03
CA ASN A 185 33.17 16.10 7.01
C ASN A 185 32.42 16.03 8.35
N SER A 186 32.75 15.03 9.16
CA SER A 186 32.46 15.01 10.60
C SER A 186 33.77 15.08 11.37
#